data_AF-A0A8D9RZJ9-F1
#
_entry.id   AF-A0A8D9RZJ9-F1
#
_cell.length_a   1.000
_cell.length_b   1.000
_cell.length_c   1.000
_cell.angle_alpha   90.00
_cell.angle_beta   90.00
_cell.angle_gamma   90.00
#
_symmetry.space_group_name_H-M   'P 1'
#
loop_
_entity.id
_entity.type
_entity.pdbx_description
1 polymer ?
#
loop_
_entity_poly.entity_id
_entity_poly.type
_entity_poly.pdbx_seq_one_letter_code
_entity_poly.pdbx_strand_id
1 'polypeptide(L)'
;VGLTGTPSSNGLMDLWAEFRVLDMGQRLGRFISSYRMNYFDPDKRNMYQVFTYKPKPGAEQSIYRAIDDITISMKSKDYLNLPPLTMNTVPVKMSNSEQAIYDELNAQLVVSTQGKQIDALNAASLSNKLCQMANGCVYDDQQQIVQIHQRKLDALEDLVEAANGKPVLVAYWFKHDLIQIKSRFKVREIKTPRDIQDWNAGKIPLALIHPASAGHGLNLQAGG
;
A
#
# COMPACT_ATOMS: atom_id res chain seq x y z
N VAL A 1 -20.66 -8.47 14.57
CA VAL A 1 -20.65 -7.62 13.36
C VAL A 1 -19.19 -7.41 12.98
N GLY A 2 -18.80 -7.75 11.75
CA GLY A 2 -17.47 -7.45 11.20
C GLY A 2 -17.58 -6.32 10.18
N LEU A 3 -16.67 -5.35 10.21
CA LEU A 3 -16.61 -4.25 9.25
C LEU A 3 -15.29 -4.37 8.48
N THR A 4 -15.36 -4.43 7.16
CA THR A 4 -14.18 -4.53 6.28
C THR A 4 -14.43 -3.79 4.97
N GLY A 5 -13.44 -3.05 4.50
CA GLY A 5 -13.47 -2.41 3.17
C GLY A 5 -13.04 -3.36 2.04
N THR A 6 -12.42 -4.49 2.37
CA THR A 6 -11.87 -5.45 1.40
C THR A 6 -12.03 -6.88 1.94
N PRO A 7 -13.25 -7.46 1.91
CA PRO A 7 -13.54 -8.76 2.55
C PRO A 7 -12.79 -9.96 1.94
N SER A 8 -12.14 -9.78 0.78
CA SER A 8 -11.42 -10.84 0.09
C SER A 8 -10.09 -10.34 -0.48
N SER A 9 -9.23 -9.81 0.39
CA SER A 9 -7.95 -9.18 0.00
C SER A 9 -7.02 -10.11 -0.78
N ASN A 10 -7.04 -11.43 -0.50
CA ASN A 10 -6.31 -12.45 -1.26
C ASN A 10 -7.25 -13.42 -2.01
N GLY A 11 -8.49 -13.00 -2.28
CA GLY A 11 -9.51 -13.77 -3.00
C GLY A 11 -10.53 -14.48 -2.11
N LEU A 12 -11.45 -15.24 -2.71
CA LEU A 12 -12.61 -15.86 -2.05
C LEU A 12 -12.26 -16.83 -0.92
N MET A 13 -11.00 -17.26 -0.82
CA MET A 13 -10.56 -18.16 0.25
C MET A 13 -10.61 -17.48 1.62
N ASP A 14 -10.35 -16.17 1.67
CA ASP A 14 -10.28 -15.39 2.91
C ASP A 14 -11.65 -15.28 3.60
N LEU A 15 -12.74 -15.33 2.82
CA LEU A 15 -14.12 -15.22 3.33
C LEU A 15 -14.48 -16.33 4.33
N TRP A 16 -13.92 -17.53 4.19
CA TRP A 16 -14.30 -18.65 5.06
C TRP A 16 -14.06 -18.36 6.54
N ALA A 17 -12.89 -17.80 6.87
CA ALA A 17 -12.53 -17.55 8.25
C ALA A 17 -13.43 -16.46 8.87
N GLU A 18 -13.68 -15.39 8.11
CA GLU A 18 -14.55 -14.28 8.55
C GLU A 18 -15.97 -14.79 8.87
N PHE A 19 -16.59 -15.50 7.92
CA PHE A 19 -17.96 -16.00 8.09
C PHE A 19 -18.05 -17.12 9.12
N ARG A 20 -17.05 -17.99 9.21
CA ARG A 20 -17.01 -19.01 10.27
C ARG A 20 -17.00 -18.40 11.66
N VAL A 21 -16.32 -17.28 11.86
CA VAL A 21 -16.35 -16.60 13.17
C VAL A 21 -17.73 -15.98 13.43
N LEU A 22 -18.40 -15.46 12.39
CA LEU A 22 -19.72 -14.84 12.51
C LEU A 22 -20.84 -15.83 12.76
N ASP A 23 -20.83 -16.99 12.10
CA ASP A 23 -21.96 -17.94 12.12
C ASP A 23 -21.58 -19.38 12.47
N MET A 24 -20.35 -19.60 12.95
CA MET A 24 -19.80 -20.93 13.27
C MET A 24 -19.72 -21.91 12.08
N GLY A 25 -19.72 -21.38 10.86
CA GLY A 25 -19.57 -22.13 9.61
C GLY A 25 -20.89 -22.70 9.09
N GLN A 26 -22.02 -22.03 9.38
CA GLN A 26 -23.34 -22.42 8.86
C GLN A 26 -23.42 -22.24 7.34
N ARG A 27 -22.97 -21.08 6.81
CA ARG A 27 -23.08 -20.76 5.38
C ARG A 27 -21.97 -21.36 4.53
N LEU A 28 -20.72 -21.16 4.95
CA LEU A 28 -19.54 -21.56 4.17
C LEU A 28 -18.91 -22.88 4.65
N GLY A 29 -19.55 -23.55 5.60
CA GLY A 29 -19.11 -24.83 6.14
C GLY A 29 -18.18 -24.70 7.36
N ARG A 30 -18.32 -25.64 8.30
CA ARG A 30 -17.60 -25.64 9.58
C ARG A 30 -16.08 -25.83 9.47
N PHE A 31 -15.64 -26.49 8.41
CA PHE A 31 -14.24 -26.84 8.17
C PHE A 31 -13.75 -26.30 6.83
N ILE A 32 -12.51 -25.78 6.82
CA ILE A 32 -11.90 -25.22 5.61
C ILE A 32 -11.78 -26.26 4.49
N SER A 33 -11.62 -27.54 4.85
CA SER A 33 -11.59 -28.65 3.90
C SER A 33 -12.89 -28.78 3.12
N SER A 34 -14.05 -28.63 3.79
CA SER A 34 -15.36 -28.67 3.14
C SER A 34 -15.58 -27.45 2.25
N TYR A 35 -15.18 -26.26 2.71
CA TYR A 35 -15.24 -25.04 1.91
C TYR A 35 -14.42 -25.17 0.63
N ARG A 36 -13.17 -25.63 0.75
CA ARG A 36 -12.28 -25.89 -0.40
C ARG A 36 -12.89 -26.91 -1.35
N MET A 37 -13.35 -28.06 -0.84
CA MET A 37 -13.95 -29.11 -1.66
C MET A 37 -15.19 -28.63 -2.42
N ASN A 38 -16.02 -27.79 -1.79
CA ASN A 38 -17.28 -27.34 -2.38
C ASN A 38 -17.07 -26.26 -3.44
N TYR A 39 -16.14 -25.34 -3.22
CA TYR A 39 -16.02 -24.12 -4.02
C TYR A 39 -14.72 -23.96 -4.81
N PHE A 40 -13.71 -24.82 -4.59
CA PHE A 40 -12.39 -24.66 -5.19
C PHE A 40 -11.84 -25.98 -5.74
N ASP A 41 -10.99 -25.85 -6.76
CA ASP A 41 -10.15 -26.95 -7.25
C ASP A 41 -8.69 -26.72 -6.83
N PRO A 42 -7.95 -27.79 -6.47
CA PRO A 42 -6.50 -27.71 -6.32
C PRO A 42 -5.85 -27.17 -7.59
N ASP A 43 -4.94 -26.22 -7.43
CA ASP A 43 -4.22 -25.59 -8.53
C ASP A 43 -2.74 -26.01 -8.52
N LYS A 44 -1.82 -25.17 -8.01
CA LYS A 44 -0.41 -25.54 -7.88
C LYS A 44 -0.24 -26.52 -6.74
N ARG A 45 0.42 -27.65 -6.97
CA ARG A 45 0.68 -28.68 -5.95
C ARG A 45 1.98 -29.43 -6.24
N ASN A 46 2.62 -29.97 -5.20
CA ASN A 46 3.60 -31.05 -5.34
C ASN A 46 2.94 -32.40 -4.97
N MET A 47 3.74 -33.46 -4.84
CA MET A 47 3.23 -34.80 -4.52
C MET A 47 2.55 -34.91 -3.16
N TYR A 48 2.90 -34.03 -2.20
CA TYR A 48 2.45 -34.10 -0.81
C TYR A 48 1.52 -32.95 -0.40
N GLN A 49 1.53 -31.82 -1.10
CA GLN A 49 0.88 -30.59 -0.67
C GLN A 49 0.34 -29.76 -1.85
N VAL A 50 -0.87 -29.25 -1.67
CA VAL A 50 -1.47 -28.23 -2.54
C VAL A 50 -1.08 -26.85 -2.03
N PHE A 51 -0.49 -26.04 -2.91
CA PHE A 51 -0.03 -24.68 -2.63
C PHE A 51 -1.10 -23.63 -2.92
N THR A 52 -1.84 -23.77 -4.02
CA THR A 52 -2.90 -22.82 -4.40
C THR A 52 -4.20 -23.53 -4.75
N TYR A 53 -5.31 -22.80 -4.61
CA TYR A 53 -6.65 -23.25 -4.95
C TYR A 53 -7.30 -22.23 -5.86
N LYS A 54 -7.95 -22.68 -6.93
CA LYS A 54 -8.68 -21.83 -7.86
C LYS A 54 -10.19 -22.00 -7.67
N PRO A 55 -11.01 -20.94 -7.73
CA PRO A 55 -12.46 -21.08 -7.64
C PRO A 55 -13.00 -21.96 -8.76
N LYS A 56 -13.97 -22.82 -8.44
CA LYS A 56 -14.74 -23.56 -9.43
C LYS A 56 -15.62 -22.60 -10.25
N PRO A 57 -16.04 -22.98 -11.48
CA PRO A 57 -17.06 -22.24 -12.21
C PRO A 57 -18.31 -22.04 -11.35
N GLY A 58 -18.78 -20.79 -11.22
CA GLY A 58 -19.96 -20.49 -10.40
C GLY A 58 -19.71 -20.37 -8.89
N ALA A 59 -18.49 -20.65 -8.41
CA ALA A 59 -18.18 -20.62 -6.98
C ALA A 59 -18.37 -19.24 -6.37
N GLU A 60 -17.92 -18.19 -7.06
CA GLU A 60 -18.07 -16.80 -6.63
C GLU A 60 -19.55 -16.43 -6.40
N GLN A 61 -20.41 -16.66 -7.39
CA GLN A 61 -21.84 -16.35 -7.25
C GLN A 61 -22.49 -17.18 -6.14
N SER A 62 -22.08 -18.44 -5.97
CA SER A 62 -22.62 -19.34 -4.96
C SER A 62 -22.22 -18.91 -3.54
N ILE A 63 -20.95 -18.54 -3.35
CA ILE A 63 -20.43 -18.02 -2.08
C ILE A 63 -21.14 -16.72 -1.73
N TYR A 64 -21.23 -15.76 -2.66
CA TYR A 64 -21.90 -14.49 -2.41
C TYR A 64 -23.38 -14.66 -2.08
N ARG A 65 -24.10 -15.53 -2.79
CA ARG A 65 -25.49 -15.85 -2.47
C ARG A 65 -25.65 -16.46 -1.08
N ALA A 66 -24.71 -17.30 -0.65
CA ALA A 66 -24.76 -17.96 0.66
C ALA A 66 -24.57 -16.99 1.83
N ILE A 67 -23.95 -15.82 1.61
CA ILE A 67 -23.64 -14.83 2.65
C ILE A 67 -24.44 -13.54 2.53
N ASP A 68 -25.22 -13.37 1.46
CA ASP A 68 -25.93 -12.15 1.10
C ASP A 68 -26.86 -11.64 2.22
N ASP A 69 -27.54 -12.56 2.90
CA ASP A 69 -28.53 -12.26 3.93
C ASP A 69 -27.93 -11.62 5.21
N ILE A 70 -26.63 -11.80 5.45
CA ILE A 70 -25.91 -11.24 6.59
C ILE A 70 -24.81 -10.25 6.19
N THR A 71 -24.71 -9.94 4.90
CA THR A 71 -23.68 -9.06 4.35
C THR A 71 -24.30 -7.80 3.79
N ILE A 72 -23.98 -6.66 4.38
CA ILE A 72 -24.30 -5.37 3.78
C ILE A 72 -23.07 -4.92 2.99
N SER A 73 -23.13 -5.06 1.67
CA SER A 73 -22.10 -4.53 0.77
C SER A 73 -22.58 -3.22 0.16
N MET A 74 -21.99 -2.10 0.58
CA MET A 74 -22.15 -0.84 -0.13
C MET A 74 -21.16 -0.83 -1.29
N LYS A 75 -21.65 -1.07 -2.51
CA LYS A 75 -20.87 -0.75 -3.70
C LYS A 75 -20.85 0.77 -3.82
N SER A 76 -19.67 1.39 -3.71
CA SER A 76 -19.53 2.86 -3.75
C SER A 76 -20.21 3.52 -4.96
N LYS A 77 -20.37 2.78 -6.07
CA LYS A 77 -21.06 3.24 -7.28
C LYS A 77 -22.55 3.54 -7.09
N ASP A 78 -23.21 2.92 -6.13
CA ASP A 78 -24.68 3.01 -6.01
C ASP A 78 -25.12 4.25 -5.21
N TYR A 79 -24.20 4.93 -4.50
CA TYR A 79 -24.52 6.04 -3.60
C TYR A 79 -23.55 7.24 -3.64
N LEU A 80 -22.38 7.13 -4.28
CA LEU A 80 -21.39 8.22 -4.33
C LEU A 80 -21.13 8.69 -5.76
N ASN A 81 -21.48 9.93 -6.04
CA ASN A 81 -21.04 10.63 -7.25
C ASN A 81 -19.59 11.09 -7.05
N LEU A 82 -18.63 10.24 -7.39
CA LEU A 82 -17.22 10.61 -7.40
C LEU A 82 -16.86 11.28 -8.72
N PRO A 83 -16.04 12.35 -8.70
CA PRO A 83 -15.47 12.90 -9.92
C PRO A 83 -14.60 11.84 -10.63
N PRO A 84 -14.40 11.95 -11.95
CA PRO A 84 -13.54 11.02 -12.67
C PRO A 84 -12.10 11.07 -12.12
N LEU A 85 -11.52 9.89 -11.86
CA LEU A 85 -10.14 9.76 -11.44
C LEU A 85 -9.21 10.04 -12.63
N THR A 86 -8.36 11.07 -12.49
CA THR A 86 -7.29 11.35 -13.45
C THR A 86 -5.97 10.85 -12.88
N MET A 87 -5.31 9.92 -13.57
CA MET A 87 -4.00 9.41 -13.19
C MET A 87 -2.93 10.14 -13.98
N ASN A 88 -1.97 10.75 -13.29
CA ASN A 88 -0.81 11.40 -13.89
C ASN A 88 0.48 10.79 -13.34
N THR A 89 1.36 10.35 -14.23
CA THR A 89 2.66 9.75 -13.88
C THR A 89 3.77 10.74 -14.20
N VAL A 90 4.50 11.18 -13.17
CA VAL A 90 5.64 12.10 -13.32
C VAL A 90 6.95 11.30 -13.32
N PRO A 91 7.65 11.17 -14.45
CA PRO A 91 8.92 10.47 -14.51
C PRO A 91 10.03 11.30 -13.87
N VAL A 92 10.68 10.75 -12.86
CA VAL A 92 11.84 11.34 -12.19
C VAL A 92 13.06 10.47 -12.49
N LYS A 93 14.15 11.09 -12.94
CA LYS A 93 15.37 10.37 -13.35
C LYS A 93 16.54 10.70 -12.43
N MET A 94 17.31 9.67 -12.11
CA MET A 94 18.63 9.83 -11.53
C MET A 94 19.60 10.46 -12.53
N SER A 95 20.61 11.19 -12.04
CA SER A 95 21.77 11.53 -12.85
C SER A 95 22.63 10.30 -13.14
N ASN A 96 23.54 10.38 -14.12
CA ASN A 96 24.42 9.26 -14.46
C ASN A 96 25.26 8.78 -13.27
N SER A 97 25.72 9.70 -12.41
CA SER A 97 26.47 9.36 -11.20
C SER A 97 25.59 8.69 -10.14
N GLU A 98 24.34 9.15 -9.97
CA GLU A 98 23.37 8.55 -9.05
C GLU A 98 23.00 7.12 -9.51
N GLN A 99 22.77 6.95 -10.82
CA GLN A 99 22.44 5.67 -11.44
C GLN A 99 23.61 4.69 -11.34
N ALA A 100 24.86 5.14 -11.48
CA ALA A 100 26.03 4.28 -11.33
C ALA A 100 26.11 3.65 -9.94
N ILE A 101 25.82 4.42 -8.87
CA ILE A 101 25.79 3.91 -7.48
C ILE A 101 24.66 2.88 -7.32
N TYR A 102 23.49 3.14 -7.92
CA TYR A 102 22.36 2.22 -7.92
C TYR A 102 22.70 0.89 -8.61
N ASP A 103 23.31 0.96 -9.79
CA ASP A 103 23.68 -0.19 -10.60
C ASP A 103 24.79 -1.02 -9.93
N GLU A 104 25.74 -0.36 -9.26
CA GLU A 104 26.77 -1.01 -8.46
C GLU A 104 26.16 -1.83 -7.31
N LEU A 105 25.25 -1.24 -6.52
CA LEU A 105 24.54 -1.98 -5.47
C LEU A 105 23.75 -3.16 -6.05
N ASN A 106 23.07 -2.96 -7.18
CA ASN A 106 22.30 -4.01 -7.85
C ASN A 106 23.18 -5.18 -8.31
N ALA A 107 24.39 -4.91 -8.80
CA ALA A 107 25.30 -5.92 -9.31
C ALA A 107 26.11 -6.62 -8.19
N GLN A 108 26.58 -5.86 -7.20
CA GLN A 108 27.55 -6.35 -6.21
C GLN A 108 26.95 -6.60 -4.83
N LEU A 109 25.70 -6.21 -4.59
CA LEU A 109 25.05 -6.21 -3.27
C LEU A 109 25.71 -5.30 -2.23
N VAL A 110 26.75 -4.56 -2.61
CA VAL A 110 27.49 -3.61 -1.78
C VAL A 110 27.86 -2.40 -2.63
N VAL A 111 27.81 -1.21 -2.03
CA VAL A 111 28.37 0.02 -2.62
C VAL A 111 28.90 0.95 -1.52
N SER A 112 29.97 1.69 -1.80
CA SER A 112 30.47 2.76 -0.94
C SER A 112 30.04 4.12 -1.47
N THR A 113 29.30 4.89 -0.68
CA THR A 113 28.84 6.24 -1.07
C THR A 113 28.73 7.15 0.15
N GLN A 114 29.03 8.45 -0.03
CA GLN A 114 29.01 9.45 1.05
C GLN A 114 29.83 9.03 2.29
N GLY A 115 30.96 8.34 2.08
CA GLY A 115 31.81 7.84 3.17
C GLY A 115 31.21 6.69 3.97
N LYS A 116 30.14 6.05 3.47
CA LYS A 116 29.46 4.93 4.12
C LYS A 116 29.31 3.74 3.20
N GLN A 117 29.23 2.55 3.79
CA GLN A 117 28.99 1.30 3.09
C GLN A 117 27.52 0.92 3.15
N ILE A 118 26.95 0.55 2.00
CA ILE A 118 25.57 0.10 1.89
C ILE A 118 25.57 -1.35 1.43
N ASP A 119 25.19 -2.27 2.32
CA ASP A 119 25.15 -3.71 2.01
C ASP A 119 23.72 -4.26 1.95
N ALA A 120 23.48 -5.21 1.03
CA ALA A 120 22.25 -5.99 0.90
C ALA A 120 22.53 -7.48 1.14
N LEU A 121 21.93 -8.05 2.18
CA LEU A 121 22.19 -9.44 2.61
C LEU A 121 21.52 -10.50 1.70
N ASN A 122 20.46 -10.12 0.99
CA ASN A 122 19.68 -10.99 0.11
C ASN A 122 18.83 -10.19 -0.88
N ALA A 123 18.19 -10.88 -1.83
CA ALA A 123 17.37 -10.27 -2.88
C ALA A 123 16.22 -9.37 -2.37
N ALA A 124 15.61 -9.71 -1.22
CA ALA A 124 14.55 -8.89 -0.63
C ALA A 124 15.11 -7.58 -0.08
N SER A 125 16.23 -7.65 0.66
CA SER A 125 16.93 -6.46 1.16
C SER A 125 17.49 -5.61 0.03
N LEU A 126 17.96 -6.21 -1.06
CA LEU A 126 18.42 -5.50 -2.26
C LEU A 126 17.27 -4.71 -2.88
N SER A 127 16.16 -5.39 -3.19
CA SER A 127 14.98 -4.75 -3.79
C SER A 127 14.49 -3.56 -2.95
N ASN A 128 14.49 -3.71 -1.63
CA ASN A 128 14.12 -2.64 -0.71
C ASN A 128 15.13 -1.47 -0.71
N LYS A 129 16.44 -1.74 -0.71
CA LYS A 129 17.48 -0.70 -0.77
C LYS A 129 17.46 0.05 -2.10
N LEU A 130 17.23 -0.65 -3.21
CA LEU A 130 17.04 -0.02 -4.51
C LEU A 130 15.81 0.90 -4.52
N CYS A 131 14.68 0.48 -3.92
CA CYS A 131 13.51 1.35 -3.76
C CYS A 131 13.81 2.60 -2.92
N GLN A 132 14.58 2.45 -1.83
CA GLN A 132 15.04 3.57 -1.02
C GLN A 132 15.91 4.53 -1.84
N MET A 133 16.93 4.02 -2.54
CA MET A 133 17.79 4.84 -3.40
C MET A 133 17.00 5.58 -4.48
N ALA A 134 16.01 4.94 -5.11
CA ALA A 134 15.08 5.57 -6.04
C ALA A 134 14.19 6.66 -5.40
N ASN A 135 13.94 6.58 -4.09
CA ASN A 135 13.30 7.67 -3.34
C ASN A 135 14.28 8.80 -2.98
N GLY A 136 15.59 8.54 -3.02
CA GLY A 136 16.65 9.54 -2.87
C GLY A 136 17.50 9.39 -1.61
N CYS A 137 17.19 8.44 -0.72
CA CYS A 137 17.96 8.16 0.48
C CYS A 137 17.99 6.64 0.72
N VAL A 138 19.02 6.11 1.36
CA VAL A 138 19.11 4.68 1.73
C VAL A 138 19.66 4.54 3.14
N TYR A 139 19.26 3.51 3.88
CA TYR A 139 19.87 3.21 5.18
C TYR A 139 21.15 2.38 5.01
N ASP A 140 22.20 2.79 5.72
CA ASP A 140 23.38 1.94 5.96
C ASP A 140 23.05 0.80 6.94
N ASP A 141 24.05 -0.03 7.24
CA ASP A 141 23.94 -1.14 8.18
C ASP A 141 23.69 -0.69 9.63
N GLN A 142 24.07 0.55 10.00
CA GLN A 142 23.75 1.16 11.30
C GLN A 142 22.43 1.96 11.30
N GLN A 143 21.58 1.74 10.30
CA GLN A 143 20.28 2.41 10.11
C GLN A 143 20.37 3.94 9.99
N GLN A 144 21.53 4.49 9.68
CA GLN A 144 21.66 5.91 9.43
C GLN A 144 21.28 6.23 7.99
N ILE A 145 20.69 7.39 7.81
CA ILE A 145 20.25 7.86 6.49
C ILE A 145 21.49 8.28 5.69
N VAL A 146 21.57 7.79 4.45
CA VAL A 146 22.54 8.20 3.44
C VAL A 146 21.77 8.83 2.29
N GLN A 147 22.01 10.12 2.05
CA GLN A 147 21.35 10.84 0.96
C GLN A 147 22.05 10.54 -0.37
N ILE A 148 21.28 10.07 -1.36
CA ILE A 148 21.74 9.83 -2.73
C ILE A 148 21.43 11.04 -3.60
N HIS A 149 20.19 11.54 -3.54
CA HIS A 149 19.73 12.72 -4.30
C HIS A 149 18.41 13.26 -3.74
N GLN A 150 17.92 14.38 -4.29
CA GLN A 150 16.62 14.98 -3.90
C GLN A 150 15.59 15.04 -5.05
N ARG A 151 15.84 14.35 -6.17
CA ARG A 151 15.03 14.45 -7.41
C ARG A 151 13.51 14.32 -7.22
N LYS A 152 13.04 13.38 -6.39
CA LYS A 152 11.59 13.22 -6.11
C LYS A 152 11.04 14.31 -5.19
N LEU A 153 11.89 14.88 -4.33
CA LEU A 153 11.52 16.01 -3.49
C LEU A 153 11.37 17.27 -4.34
N ASP A 154 12.25 17.48 -5.31
CA ASP A 154 12.16 18.58 -6.28
C ASP A 154 10.89 18.42 -7.15
N ALA A 155 10.62 17.22 -7.67
CA ALA A 155 9.38 16.97 -8.41
C ALA A 155 8.10 17.13 -7.55
N LEU A 156 8.19 16.84 -6.24
CA LEU A 156 7.08 17.09 -5.32
C LEU A 156 6.85 18.60 -5.13
N GLU A 157 7.90 19.40 -5.11
CA GLU A 157 7.81 20.87 -5.03
C GLU A 157 7.03 21.43 -6.22
N ASP A 158 7.42 21.04 -7.44
CA ASP A 158 6.73 21.42 -8.67
C ASP A 158 5.23 21.03 -8.64
N LEU A 159 4.91 19.84 -8.12
CA LEU A 159 3.53 19.35 -8.02
C LEU A 159 2.70 20.14 -6.99
N VAL A 160 3.30 20.49 -5.85
CA VAL A 160 2.65 21.30 -4.81
C VAL A 160 2.41 22.72 -5.31
N GLU A 161 3.36 23.30 -6.04
CA GLU A 161 3.17 24.61 -6.68
C GLU A 161 2.08 24.57 -7.76
N ALA A 162 2.10 23.55 -8.62
CA ALA A 162 1.10 23.35 -9.66
C ALA A 162 -0.31 23.10 -9.12
N ALA A 163 -0.45 22.60 -7.88
CA ALA A 163 -1.74 22.46 -7.21
C ALA A 163 -2.41 23.82 -6.91
N ASN A 164 -1.64 24.94 -6.97
CA ASN A 164 -2.14 26.31 -6.88
C ASN A 164 -3.08 26.54 -5.68
N GLY A 165 -2.60 26.17 -4.48
CA GLY A 165 -3.35 26.32 -3.23
C GLY A 165 -4.41 25.25 -2.97
N LYS A 166 -4.64 24.31 -3.89
CA LYS A 166 -5.46 23.12 -3.60
C LYS A 166 -4.71 22.18 -2.65
N PRO A 167 -5.39 21.58 -1.66
CA PRO A 167 -4.75 20.63 -0.76
C PRO A 167 -4.15 19.43 -1.49
N VAL A 168 -2.97 18.99 -1.04
CA VAL A 168 -2.25 17.84 -1.58
C VAL A 168 -2.02 16.81 -0.48
N LEU A 169 -2.40 15.56 -0.75
CA LEU A 169 -2.13 14.41 0.12
C LEU A 169 -0.98 13.60 -0.45
N VAL A 170 0.10 13.45 0.32
CA VAL A 170 1.30 12.71 -0.09
C VAL A 170 1.42 11.43 0.74
N ALA A 171 1.42 10.29 0.04
CA ALA A 171 1.73 9.00 0.64
C ALA A 171 3.25 8.78 0.70
N TYR A 172 3.76 8.28 1.82
CA TYR A 172 5.17 7.95 2.00
C TYR A 172 5.36 6.57 2.62
N TRP A 173 6.52 5.95 2.39
CA TRP A 173 6.82 4.57 2.86
C TRP A 173 8.01 4.52 3.82
N PHE A 174 9.04 5.34 3.63
CA PHE A 174 10.23 5.30 4.49
C PHE A 174 10.27 6.46 5.49
N LYS A 175 10.87 6.24 6.67
CA LYS A 175 11.05 7.31 7.67
C LYS A 175 11.87 8.48 7.13
N HIS A 176 12.88 8.21 6.32
CA HIS A 176 13.66 9.26 5.65
C HIS A 176 12.80 10.11 4.71
N ASP A 177 11.79 9.55 4.03
CA ASP A 177 10.87 10.31 3.17
C ASP A 177 10.14 11.36 4.01
N LEU A 178 9.60 10.92 5.16
CA LEU A 178 8.92 11.82 6.09
C LEU A 178 9.82 12.95 6.58
N ILE A 179 11.08 12.63 6.92
CA ILE A 179 12.05 13.61 7.42
C ILE A 179 12.39 14.63 6.31
N GLN A 180 12.68 14.17 5.10
CA GLN A 180 13.05 15.02 3.96
C GLN A 180 11.88 15.90 3.49
N ILE A 181 10.66 15.36 3.48
CA ILE A 181 9.47 16.15 3.12
C ILE A 181 9.20 17.21 4.20
N LYS A 182 9.33 16.88 5.48
CA LYS A 182 9.17 17.86 6.58
C LYS A 182 10.26 18.94 6.62
N SER A 183 11.47 18.64 6.15
CA SER A 183 12.54 19.64 6.12
C SER A 183 12.36 20.65 4.98
N ARG A 184 11.70 20.25 3.88
CA ARG A 184 11.40 21.13 2.73
C ARG A 184 10.07 21.86 2.85
N PHE A 185 9.04 21.20 3.38
CA PHE A 185 7.67 21.70 3.35
C PHE A 185 7.04 21.82 4.74
N LYS A 186 6.17 22.82 4.92
CA LYS A 186 5.30 22.90 6.09
C LYS A 186 4.12 21.94 5.91
N VAL A 187 4.24 20.77 6.52
CA VAL A 187 3.27 19.68 6.38
C VAL A 187 2.65 19.28 7.71
N ARG A 188 1.52 18.56 7.64
CA ARG A 188 0.94 17.86 8.79
C ARG A 188 0.75 16.38 8.48
N GLU A 189 1.19 15.51 9.39
CA GLU A 189 0.90 14.07 9.28
C GLU A 189 -0.53 13.78 9.73
N ILE A 190 -1.26 12.95 9.00
CA ILE A 190 -2.57 12.46 9.42
C ILE A 190 -2.37 11.27 10.36
N LYS A 191 -2.52 11.49 11.67
CA LYS A 191 -2.35 10.45 12.70
C LYS A 191 -3.55 10.32 13.62
N THR A 192 -4.30 11.41 13.81
CA THR A 192 -5.37 11.50 14.79
C THR A 192 -6.70 11.86 14.14
N PRO A 193 -7.84 11.59 14.81
CA PRO A 193 -9.14 12.06 14.33
C PRO A 193 -9.20 13.58 14.11
N ARG A 194 -8.46 14.36 14.89
CA ARG A 194 -8.37 15.81 14.72
C ARG A 194 -7.68 16.19 13.41
N ASP A 195 -6.64 15.45 13.00
CA ASP A 195 -5.97 15.71 11.72
C ASP A 195 -6.92 15.45 10.55
N ILE A 196 -7.75 14.41 10.64
CA ILE A 196 -8.78 14.09 9.64
C ILE A 196 -9.83 15.21 9.56
N GLN A 197 -10.29 15.71 10.71
CA GLN A 197 -11.24 16.83 10.77
C GLN A 197 -10.65 18.11 10.16
N ASP A 198 -9.41 18.45 10.53
CA ASP A 198 -8.73 19.64 10.01
C ASP A 198 -8.42 19.51 8.50
N TRP A 199 -8.10 18.30 8.02
CA TRP A 199 -7.96 17.99 6.58
C TRP A 199 -9.28 18.22 5.85
N ASN A 200 -10.35 17.57 6.30
CA ASN A 200 -11.69 17.69 5.69
C ASN A 200 -12.27 19.11 5.80
N ALA A 201 -11.76 19.95 6.70
CA ALA A 201 -12.10 21.36 6.81
C ALA A 201 -11.20 22.28 5.94
N GLY A 202 -10.30 21.73 5.12
CA GLY A 202 -9.40 22.48 4.24
C GLY A 202 -8.29 23.24 4.97
N LYS A 203 -8.03 22.94 6.25
CA LYS A 203 -7.02 23.66 7.06
C LYS A 203 -5.60 23.15 6.87
N ILE A 204 -5.45 22.01 6.18
CA ILE A 204 -4.16 21.36 5.94
C ILE A 204 -3.89 21.40 4.44
N PRO A 205 -3.03 22.33 3.96
CA PRO A 205 -2.73 22.43 2.53
C PRO A 205 -1.84 21.29 2.02
N LEU A 206 -0.99 20.72 2.87
CA LEU A 206 -0.13 19.59 2.53
C LEU A 206 -0.12 18.57 3.67
N ALA A 207 -0.74 17.42 3.41
CA ALA A 207 -0.87 16.32 4.35
C ALA A 207 0.03 15.14 3.98
N LEU A 208 0.62 14.50 4.99
CA LEU A 208 1.38 13.26 4.83
C LEU A 208 0.64 12.08 5.44
N ILE A 209 0.65 10.95 4.73
CA ILE A 209 0.02 9.72 5.20
C ILE A 209 0.91 8.51 4.93
N HIS A 210 1.05 7.64 5.94
CA HIS A 210 1.64 6.33 5.74
C HIS A 210 0.51 5.34 5.39
N PRO A 211 0.53 4.66 4.23
CA PRO A 211 -0.59 3.81 3.81
C PRO A 211 -0.99 2.74 4.83
N ALA A 212 -0.03 2.13 5.54
CA ALA A 212 -0.33 1.13 6.57
C ALA A 212 -1.12 1.70 7.76
N SER A 213 -1.01 3.00 8.05
CA SER A 213 -1.79 3.66 9.10
C SER A 213 -3.20 4.01 8.63
N ALA A 214 -3.43 4.09 7.32
CA ALA A 214 -4.70 4.44 6.69
C ALA A 214 -5.64 3.23 6.46
N GLY A 215 -5.17 2.00 6.70
CA GLY A 215 -5.89 0.76 6.42
C GLY A 215 -7.17 0.52 7.23
N HIS A 216 -7.49 1.37 8.20
CA HIS A 216 -8.68 1.25 9.06
C HIS A 216 -9.94 1.95 8.50
N GLY A 217 -9.91 2.42 7.24
CA GLY A 217 -11.08 3.06 6.60
C GLY A 217 -11.24 4.55 6.94
N LEU A 218 -10.18 5.33 6.74
CA LEU A 218 -10.23 6.79 6.94
C LEU A 218 -11.04 7.48 5.84
N ASN A 219 -11.96 8.37 6.22
CA ASN A 219 -12.67 9.22 5.26
C ASN A 219 -11.97 10.59 5.13
N LEU A 220 -11.24 10.76 4.02
CA LEU A 220 -10.48 11.98 3.68
C LEU A 220 -11.05 12.72 2.47
N GLN A 221 -12.27 12.38 2.04
CA GLN A 221 -12.86 12.79 0.75
C GLN A 221 -13.14 14.30 0.64
N ALA A 222 -13.25 15.01 1.77
CA ALA A 222 -13.63 16.42 1.76
C ALA A 222 -12.43 17.38 1.79
N GLY A 223 -11.23 16.86 2.06
CA GLY A 223 -10.05 17.70 2.23
C GLY A 223 -9.24 17.96 0.98
N GLY A 224 -9.51 17.27 -0.14
CA GLY A 224 -8.80 17.45 -1.41
C GLY A 224 -9.54 16.81 -2.58
#